data_AF-A0A936JMS3-F1
#
_entry.id   AF-A0A936JMS3-F1
#
_cell.length_a   1.000
_cell.length_b   1.000
_cell.length_c   1.000
_cell.angle_alpha   90.00
_cell.angle_beta   90.00
_cell.angle_gamma   90.00
#
_symmetry.space_group_name_H-M   'P 1'
#
loop_
_entity.id
_entity.type
_entity.pdbx_description
1 polymer ?
#
loop_
_entity_poly.entity_id
_entity_poly.type
_entity_poly.pdbx_seq_one_letter_code
_entity_poly.pdbx_strand_id
1 'polypeptide(L)'
;MIFASSVFLWFALLALVVAALLVHGMLLRRKSMRAFGDADRVEALVTSDPTLRRSWKAVLLVLATALAFIAAARPQYGKGTRLVPATNVDVVIVLDYSKSMYARDVEPSRIFRAKVEVARLVKELEGARFAAVAFAGEPMGFPLTADGAAIAQFLRQLDPNDMPIGGTAIARALTLARDLLVRDPKSSEHKRIVLLITDGEDLEGDPAAVAQQLGAEGTTVHVVQIGGRTPERIPEVAEDGRIIGWRTDNKGKPLTTSLSVDGERQLQSIATATPGGEFIVADKGTTGIERIAAELRRQMKSELAERIETVYADVYFYPLGLAILLLLAEAFLADAPRRFMRRRAPDVLPPRAALGQTRREVPRGSV
;
A
#
# COMPACT_ATOMS: atom_id res chain seq x y z
N MET A 1 12.52 -13.85 17.12
CA MET A 1 12.54 -14.01 15.66
C MET A 1 11.33 -14.85 15.32
N ILE A 2 10.38 -14.27 14.58
CA ILE A 2 9.12 -14.93 14.21
C ILE A 2 9.20 -15.22 12.71
N PHE A 3 8.60 -16.31 12.24
CA PHE A 3 8.53 -16.64 10.82
C PHE A 3 7.12 -16.35 10.32
N ALA A 4 6.98 -15.53 9.28
CA ALA A 4 5.67 -15.19 8.74
C ALA A 4 4.95 -16.43 8.16
N SER A 5 5.72 -17.41 7.70
CA SER A 5 5.22 -18.62 7.04
C SER A 5 6.01 -19.84 7.53
N SER A 6 5.73 -20.26 8.77
CA SER A 6 6.40 -21.39 9.44
C SER A 6 6.31 -22.71 8.68
N VAL A 7 5.34 -22.87 7.77
CA VAL A 7 5.19 -24.03 6.87
C VAL A 7 6.45 -24.28 6.04
N PHE A 8 7.17 -23.23 5.61
CA PHE A 8 8.39 -23.36 4.82
C PHE A 8 9.58 -23.94 5.60
N LEU A 9 9.54 -23.92 6.94
CA LEU A 9 10.55 -24.59 7.75
C LEU A 9 10.46 -26.12 7.63
N TRP A 10 9.27 -26.67 7.44
CA TRP A 10 9.11 -28.11 7.18
C TRP A 10 9.71 -28.49 5.82
N PHE A 11 9.61 -27.62 4.83
CA PHE A 11 10.26 -27.82 3.54
C PHE A 11 11.78 -27.73 3.58
N ALA A 12 12.38 -27.17 4.65
CA ALA A 12 13.83 -27.30 4.86
C ALA A 12 14.27 -28.77 5.04
N LEU A 13 13.38 -29.68 5.46
CA LEU A 13 13.64 -31.13 5.46
C LEU A 13 13.84 -31.69 4.05
N LEU A 14 13.33 -31.02 3.00
CA LEU A 14 13.60 -31.39 1.61
C LEU A 14 15.09 -31.20 1.27
N ALA A 15 15.80 -30.29 1.95
CA ALA A 15 17.25 -30.19 1.81
C ALA A 15 17.97 -31.48 2.28
N LEU A 16 17.43 -32.18 3.28
CA LEU A 16 17.94 -33.50 3.71
C LEU A 16 17.67 -34.58 2.67
N VAL A 17 16.53 -34.51 1.97
CA VAL A 17 16.23 -35.41 0.84
C VAL A 17 17.21 -35.19 -0.31
N VAL A 18 17.50 -33.93 -0.66
CA VAL A 18 18.53 -33.59 -1.65
C VAL A 18 19.90 -34.12 -1.22
N ALA A 19 20.28 -33.95 0.06
CA ALA A 19 21.50 -34.51 0.60
C ALA A 19 21.56 -36.05 0.47
N ALA A 20 20.47 -36.74 0.81
CA ALA A 20 20.37 -38.19 0.70
C ALA A 20 20.50 -38.68 -0.75
N LEU A 21 19.88 -38.00 -1.71
CA LEU A 21 20.00 -38.32 -3.14
C LEU A 21 21.44 -38.14 -3.65
N LEU A 22 22.11 -37.06 -3.24
CA LEU A 22 23.51 -36.80 -3.61
C LEU A 22 24.44 -37.87 -3.02
N VAL A 23 24.26 -38.24 -1.76
CA VAL A 23 25.01 -39.32 -1.11
C VAL A 23 24.73 -40.66 -1.80
N HIS A 24 23.47 -40.96 -2.10
CA HIS A 24 23.08 -42.18 -2.80
C HIS A 24 23.72 -42.27 -4.20
N GLY A 25 23.71 -41.17 -4.97
CA GLY A 25 24.39 -41.07 -6.26
C GLY A 25 25.91 -41.27 -6.15
N MET A 26 26.54 -40.74 -5.10
CA MET A 26 27.97 -41.00 -4.82
C MET A 26 28.24 -42.47 -4.51
N LEU A 27 27.37 -43.14 -3.72
CA LEU A 27 27.51 -44.55 -3.37
C LEU A 27 27.28 -45.46 -4.58
N LEU A 28 26.24 -45.21 -5.38
CA LEU A 28 25.98 -45.94 -6.61
C LEU A 28 27.15 -45.81 -7.59
N ARG A 29 27.69 -44.60 -7.74
CA ARG A 29 28.87 -44.38 -8.57
C ARG A 29 30.10 -45.14 -8.09
N ARG A 30 30.35 -45.16 -6.77
CA ARG A 30 31.43 -45.97 -6.18
C ARG A 30 31.22 -47.46 -6.45
N LYS A 31 29.98 -47.95 -6.35
CA LYS A 31 29.63 -49.34 -6.69
C LYS A 31 29.85 -49.63 -8.18
N SER A 32 29.38 -48.75 -9.07
CA SER A 32 29.58 -48.89 -10.52
C SER A 32 31.07 -48.83 -10.90
N MET A 33 31.85 -47.93 -10.32
CA MET A 33 33.30 -47.88 -10.55
C MET A 33 34.01 -49.17 -10.14
N ARG A 34 33.59 -49.81 -9.05
CA ARG A 34 34.10 -51.13 -8.63
C ARG A 34 33.65 -52.28 -9.54
N ALA A 35 32.53 -52.12 -10.25
CA ALA A 35 32.01 -53.12 -11.19
C ALA A 35 32.66 -53.04 -12.59
N PHE A 36 33.32 -51.92 -12.92
CA PHE A 36 33.90 -51.67 -14.25
C PHE A 36 35.28 -52.30 -14.49
N GLY A 37 35.97 -52.84 -13.47
CA GLY A 37 37.24 -53.58 -13.63
C GLY A 37 38.14 -53.58 -12.39
N ASP A 38 39.32 -54.22 -12.50
CA ASP A 38 40.37 -54.25 -11.46
C ASP A 38 40.73 -52.84 -10.99
N ALA A 39 40.68 -52.62 -9.68
CA ALA A 39 40.87 -51.31 -9.05
C ALA A 39 42.18 -50.62 -9.49
N ASP A 40 43.26 -51.40 -9.60
CA ASP A 40 44.60 -50.90 -9.96
C ASP A 40 44.69 -50.36 -11.40
N ARG A 41 43.92 -50.93 -12.34
CA ARG A 41 43.93 -50.48 -13.75
C ARG A 41 42.99 -49.32 -14.00
N VAL A 42 41.90 -49.24 -13.24
CA VAL A 42 40.97 -48.10 -13.28
C VAL A 42 41.63 -46.87 -12.63
N GLU A 43 42.34 -47.04 -11.52
CA GLU A 43 43.07 -45.93 -10.88
C GLU A 43 44.19 -45.37 -11.77
N ALA A 44 44.90 -46.23 -12.52
CA ALA A 44 45.90 -45.81 -13.50
C ALA A 44 45.34 -44.98 -14.69
N LEU A 45 44.04 -45.07 -14.96
CA LEU A 45 43.32 -44.30 -16.00
C LEU A 45 42.64 -43.03 -15.44
N VAL A 46 42.50 -42.93 -14.11
CA VAL A 46 41.90 -41.77 -13.42
C VAL A 46 42.97 -40.69 -13.24
N THR A 47 42.81 -39.58 -13.97
CA THR A 47 43.80 -38.48 -14.00
C THR A 47 43.72 -37.51 -12.82
N SER A 48 42.63 -37.54 -12.06
CA SER A 48 42.46 -36.80 -10.81
C SER A 48 41.29 -37.37 -10.03
N ASP A 49 41.34 -37.38 -8.69
CA ASP A 49 40.18 -37.73 -7.87
C ASP A 49 39.29 -36.49 -7.60
N PRO A 50 38.12 -36.37 -8.24
CA PRO A 50 37.18 -35.26 -8.01
C PRO A 50 36.31 -35.46 -6.76
N THR A 51 36.46 -36.55 -5.99
CA THR A 51 35.58 -36.87 -4.84
C THR A 51 35.47 -35.72 -3.85
N LEU A 52 36.60 -35.15 -3.41
CA LEU A 52 36.64 -34.05 -2.43
C LEU A 52 35.91 -32.80 -2.95
N ARG A 53 36.16 -32.41 -4.21
CA ARG A 53 35.52 -31.23 -4.83
C ARG A 53 34.01 -31.42 -4.99
N ARG A 54 33.58 -32.62 -5.39
CA ARG A 54 32.16 -32.97 -5.49
C ARG A 54 31.46 -33.04 -4.14
N SER A 55 32.14 -33.51 -3.09
CA SER A 55 31.63 -33.44 -1.72
C SER A 55 31.44 -31.99 -1.28
N TRP A 56 32.39 -31.11 -1.56
CA TRP A 56 32.24 -29.68 -1.29
C TRP A 56 31.06 -29.05 -2.04
N LYS A 57 30.89 -29.36 -3.33
CA LYS A 57 29.71 -28.91 -4.11
C LYS A 57 28.40 -29.39 -3.52
N ALA A 58 28.33 -30.67 -3.14
CA ALA A 58 27.13 -31.23 -2.51
C ALA A 58 26.80 -30.51 -1.20
N VAL A 59 27.81 -30.21 -0.36
CA VAL A 59 27.63 -29.45 0.88
C VAL A 59 27.12 -28.03 0.59
N LEU A 60 27.72 -27.32 -0.38
CA LEU A 60 27.31 -25.98 -0.78
C LEU A 60 25.86 -25.96 -1.29
N LEU A 61 25.48 -26.94 -2.12
CA LEU A 61 24.14 -27.06 -2.68
C LEU A 61 23.10 -27.35 -1.58
N VAL A 62 23.39 -28.25 -0.65
CA VAL A 62 22.49 -28.58 0.48
C VAL A 62 22.32 -27.36 1.38
N LEU A 63 23.41 -26.66 1.72
CA LEU A 63 23.36 -25.48 2.56
C LEU A 63 22.60 -24.32 1.89
N ALA A 64 22.83 -24.10 0.60
CA ALA A 64 22.09 -23.11 -0.18
C ALA A 64 20.59 -23.44 -0.23
N THR A 65 20.24 -24.71 -0.44
CA THR A 65 18.84 -25.17 -0.44
C THR A 65 18.17 -24.91 0.90
N ALA A 66 18.83 -25.26 2.01
CA ALA A 66 18.32 -25.02 3.36
C ALA A 66 18.10 -23.52 3.63
N LEU A 67 19.08 -22.67 3.26
CA LEU A 67 18.98 -21.21 3.42
C LEU A 67 17.89 -20.58 2.54
N ALA A 68 17.65 -21.11 1.35
CA ALA A 68 16.56 -20.68 0.49
C ALA A 68 15.18 -20.95 1.13
N PHE A 69 14.99 -22.12 1.76
CA PHE A 69 13.76 -22.42 2.51
C PHE A 69 13.62 -21.59 3.78
N ILE A 70 14.72 -21.30 4.48
CA ILE A 70 14.72 -20.36 5.61
C ILE A 70 14.32 -18.96 5.14
N ALA A 71 14.81 -18.49 3.98
CA ALA A 71 14.39 -17.22 3.41
C ALA A 71 12.90 -17.24 3.02
N ALA A 72 12.40 -18.33 2.45
CA ALA A 72 10.99 -18.51 2.09
C ALA A 72 10.05 -18.53 3.32
N ALA A 73 10.56 -18.96 4.49
CA ALA A 73 9.85 -18.85 5.76
C ALA A 73 9.73 -17.41 6.29
N ARG A 74 10.32 -16.43 5.57
CA ARG A 74 10.29 -14.99 5.87
C ARG A 74 10.61 -14.72 7.35
N PRO A 75 11.88 -14.90 7.76
CA PRO A 75 12.29 -14.61 9.11
C PRO A 75 12.11 -13.13 9.38
N GLN A 76 11.49 -12.81 10.51
CA GLN A 76 11.21 -11.45 10.92
C GLN A 76 11.94 -11.13 12.23
N TYR A 77 12.50 -9.94 12.27
CA TYR A 77 13.19 -9.41 13.44
C TYR A 77 12.47 -8.15 13.90
N GLY A 78 12.17 -8.07 15.20
CA GLY A 78 11.42 -6.95 15.77
C GLY A 78 12.27 -5.69 15.79
N LYS A 79 12.26 -4.92 14.70
CA LYS A 79 12.75 -3.55 14.67
C LYS A 79 11.68 -2.65 14.06
N GLY A 80 11.06 -1.85 14.92
CA GLY A 80 10.25 -0.71 14.54
C GLY A 80 8.75 -0.96 14.69
N THR A 81 8.17 -0.46 15.78
CA THR A 81 6.77 -0.03 15.79
C THR A 81 6.60 1.03 14.71
N ARG A 82 6.22 0.64 13.49
CA ARG A 82 5.62 1.60 12.58
C ARG A 82 4.18 1.78 13.03
N LEU A 83 3.99 2.77 13.89
CA LEU A 83 2.67 3.30 14.22
C LEU A 83 2.10 3.82 12.90
N VAL A 84 1.29 3.02 12.22
CA VAL A 84 0.31 3.59 11.29
C VAL A 84 -0.78 4.11 12.22
N PRO A 85 -0.97 5.43 12.34
CA PRO A 85 -2.12 5.94 13.06
C PRO A 85 -3.36 5.47 12.31
N ALA A 86 -3.96 4.38 12.76
CA ALA A 86 -5.26 3.94 12.31
C ALA A 86 -6.17 4.14 13.52
N THR A 87 -6.88 5.25 13.51
CA THR A 87 -7.88 5.54 14.54
C THR A 87 -9.19 4.92 14.12
N ASN A 88 -9.98 4.42 15.07
CA ASN A 88 -11.28 3.83 14.79
C ASN A 88 -12.31 4.96 14.63
N VAL A 89 -12.03 5.95 13.78
CA VAL A 89 -12.85 7.13 13.58
C VAL A 89 -13.22 7.24 12.11
N ASP A 90 -14.52 7.20 11.84
CA ASP A 90 -15.11 7.37 10.53
C ASP A 90 -15.87 8.70 10.49
N VAL A 91 -15.49 9.57 9.56
CA VAL A 91 -16.08 10.90 9.39
C VAL A 91 -16.75 11.00 8.02
N VAL A 92 -18.04 11.30 7.99
CA VAL A 92 -18.76 11.63 6.75
C VAL A 92 -18.89 13.13 6.64
N ILE A 93 -18.29 13.72 5.60
CA ILE A 93 -18.41 15.15 5.32
C ILE A 93 -19.61 15.33 4.40
N VAL A 94 -20.64 16.03 4.87
CA VAL A 94 -21.86 16.33 4.12
C VAL A 94 -21.84 17.82 3.80
N LEU A 95 -21.53 18.17 2.56
CA LEU A 95 -21.33 19.55 2.13
C LEU A 95 -22.40 19.98 1.12
N ASP A 96 -22.98 21.14 1.38
CA ASP A 96 -23.98 21.78 0.53
C ASP A 96 -23.35 22.43 -0.71
N TYR A 97 -23.91 22.13 -1.88
CA TYR A 97 -23.57 22.65 -3.20
C TYR A 97 -24.80 23.30 -3.86
N SER A 98 -25.76 23.77 -3.08
CA SER A 98 -26.84 24.63 -3.55
C SER A 98 -26.28 25.95 -4.10
N LYS A 99 -27.07 26.64 -4.93
CA LYS A 99 -26.62 27.88 -5.60
C LYS A 99 -26.37 29.01 -4.60
N SER A 100 -27.05 29.04 -3.47
CA SER A 100 -26.86 30.03 -2.40
C SER A 100 -25.45 29.97 -1.80
N MET A 101 -24.76 28.83 -1.89
CA MET A 101 -23.37 28.68 -1.47
C MET A 101 -22.36 29.47 -2.34
N TYR A 102 -22.78 30.06 -3.47
CA TYR A 102 -21.97 31.05 -4.21
C TYR A 102 -21.96 32.44 -3.58
N ALA A 103 -22.82 32.72 -2.59
CA ALA A 103 -22.84 33.99 -1.88
C ALA A 103 -21.45 34.33 -1.29
N ARG A 104 -21.19 35.62 -1.17
CA ARG A 104 -19.87 36.20 -0.84
C ARG A 104 -19.85 36.96 0.48
N ASP A 105 -20.82 36.73 1.34
CA ASP A 105 -20.79 37.18 2.73
C ASP A 105 -19.60 36.57 3.51
N VAL A 106 -19.05 35.45 3.01
CA VAL A 106 -17.74 34.92 3.37
C VAL A 106 -16.83 34.93 2.14
N GLU A 107 -15.71 35.65 2.21
CA GLU A 107 -14.72 35.73 1.12
C GLU A 107 -13.95 34.41 0.93
N PRO A 108 -13.71 33.96 -0.32
CA PRO A 108 -14.23 34.47 -1.61
C PRO A 108 -15.66 34.06 -1.97
N SER A 109 -16.13 32.95 -1.40
CA SER A 109 -17.53 32.51 -1.39
C SER A 109 -17.72 31.48 -0.27
N ARG A 110 -18.97 31.27 0.16
CA ARG A 110 -19.32 30.25 1.19
C ARG A 110 -18.77 28.87 0.81
N ILE A 111 -19.00 28.42 -0.42
CA ILE A 111 -18.53 27.11 -0.92
C ILE A 111 -17.00 27.02 -0.97
N PHE A 112 -16.33 28.08 -1.43
CA PHE A 112 -14.88 28.07 -1.50
C PHE A 112 -14.30 27.93 -0.09
N ARG A 113 -14.83 28.68 0.88
CA ARG A 113 -14.35 28.60 2.25
C ARG A 113 -14.62 27.22 2.85
N ALA A 114 -15.80 26.66 2.64
CA ALA A 114 -16.14 25.32 3.10
C ALA A 114 -15.17 24.26 2.55
N LYS A 115 -14.88 24.28 1.24
CA LYS A 115 -13.92 23.36 0.60
C LYS A 115 -12.51 23.47 1.20
N VAL A 116 -12.03 24.69 1.46
CA VAL A 116 -10.70 24.93 2.06
C VAL A 116 -10.63 24.35 3.47
N GLU A 117 -11.66 24.56 4.27
CA GLU A 117 -11.71 24.10 5.66
C GLU A 117 -11.86 22.59 5.76
N VAL A 118 -12.69 21.99 4.89
CA VAL A 118 -12.77 20.54 4.77
C VAL A 118 -11.43 19.94 4.36
N ALA A 119 -10.74 20.52 3.38
CA ALA A 119 -9.42 20.03 2.98
C ALA A 119 -8.38 20.13 4.12
N ARG A 120 -8.50 21.15 4.98
CA ARG A 120 -7.69 21.28 6.19
C ARG A 120 -8.06 20.21 7.22
N LEU A 121 -9.35 20.02 7.51
CA LEU A 121 -9.86 19.01 8.43
C LEU A 121 -9.33 17.62 8.08
N VAL A 122 -9.46 17.21 6.81
CA VAL A 122 -8.99 15.90 6.34
C VAL A 122 -7.48 15.74 6.52
N LYS A 123 -6.71 16.81 6.37
CA LYS A 123 -5.26 16.81 6.60
C LYS A 123 -4.89 16.74 8.09
N GLU A 124 -5.67 17.35 8.97
CA GLU A 124 -5.37 17.39 10.41
C GLU A 124 -5.72 16.09 11.14
N LEU A 125 -6.70 15.36 10.61
CA LEU A 125 -7.21 14.10 11.14
C LEU A 125 -6.52 12.90 10.45
N GLU A 126 -5.19 12.86 10.49
CA GLU A 126 -4.41 11.74 9.97
C GLU A 126 -4.79 10.43 10.69
N GLY A 127 -5.17 9.41 9.91
CA GLY A 127 -5.55 8.10 10.42
C GLY A 127 -7.05 7.85 10.56
N ALA A 128 -7.89 8.88 10.39
CA ALA A 128 -9.33 8.71 10.26
C ALA A 128 -9.69 8.25 8.85
N ARG A 129 -10.86 7.60 8.72
CA ARG A 129 -11.46 7.29 7.42
C ARG A 129 -12.53 8.34 7.11
N PHE A 130 -12.62 8.69 5.84
CA PHE A 130 -13.50 9.74 5.35
C PHE A 130 -14.44 9.22 4.27
N ALA A 131 -15.70 9.60 4.36
CA ALA A 131 -16.65 9.55 3.26
C ALA A 131 -17.10 10.98 2.96
N ALA A 132 -17.61 11.23 1.76
CA ALA A 132 -18.12 12.54 1.39
C ALA A 132 -19.50 12.43 0.77
N VAL A 133 -20.34 13.43 1.04
CA VAL A 133 -21.64 13.63 0.40
C VAL A 133 -21.68 15.09 -0.05
N ALA A 134 -21.76 15.30 -1.36
CA ALA A 134 -22.06 16.60 -1.94
C ALA A 134 -23.56 16.63 -2.25
N PHE A 135 -24.29 17.67 -1.83
CA PHE A 135 -25.74 17.69 -2.05
C PHE A 135 -26.26 19.06 -2.47
N ALA A 136 -27.33 19.04 -3.25
CA ALA A 136 -28.25 20.15 -3.43
C ALA A 136 -29.68 19.57 -3.35
N GLY A 137 -30.43 19.51 -4.45
CA GLY A 137 -31.67 18.75 -4.51
C GLY A 137 -31.43 17.23 -4.45
N GLU A 138 -30.36 16.73 -5.06
CA GLU A 138 -29.99 15.32 -5.01
C GLU A 138 -28.56 15.15 -4.47
N PRO A 139 -28.33 14.20 -3.54
CA PRO A 139 -27.00 13.97 -2.99
C PRO A 139 -26.17 13.01 -3.85
N MET A 140 -24.88 13.29 -3.98
CA MET A 140 -23.86 12.41 -4.55
C MET A 140 -22.85 12.01 -3.47
N GLY A 141 -22.55 10.72 -3.37
CA GLY A 141 -21.69 10.17 -2.32
C GLY A 141 -20.36 9.61 -2.84
N PHE A 142 -19.30 9.81 -2.08
CA PHE A 142 -18.02 9.11 -2.22
C PHE A 142 -17.83 8.14 -1.04
N PRO A 143 -17.60 6.84 -1.29
CA PRO A 143 -17.51 5.82 -0.24
C PRO A 143 -16.40 6.05 0.80
N LEU A 144 -16.58 5.44 1.96
CA LEU A 144 -15.65 5.53 3.09
C LEU A 144 -14.25 4.98 2.73
N THR A 145 -13.22 5.82 2.81
CA THR A 145 -11.84 5.50 2.46
C THR A 145 -10.84 6.04 3.50
N ALA A 146 -9.68 5.40 3.64
CA ALA A 146 -8.56 5.95 4.39
C ALA A 146 -7.76 6.99 3.57
N ASP A 147 -8.02 7.09 2.25
CA ASP A 147 -7.39 8.09 1.39
C ASP A 147 -8.13 9.44 1.50
N GLY A 148 -7.72 10.24 2.48
CA GLY A 148 -8.23 11.60 2.64
C GLY A 148 -7.94 12.51 1.44
N ALA A 149 -6.86 12.27 0.68
CA ALA A 149 -6.55 13.08 -0.49
C ALA A 149 -7.60 12.86 -1.60
N ALA A 150 -8.06 11.63 -1.78
CA ALA A 150 -9.17 11.32 -2.71
C ALA A 150 -10.45 12.06 -2.34
N ILE A 151 -10.80 12.12 -1.05
CA ILE A 151 -11.98 12.86 -0.55
C ILE A 151 -11.84 14.36 -0.78
N ALA A 152 -10.69 14.93 -0.43
CA ALA A 152 -10.42 16.35 -0.65
C ALA A 152 -10.41 16.71 -2.14
N GLN A 153 -9.99 15.79 -3.01
CA GLN A 153 -10.05 15.96 -4.46
C GLN A 153 -11.49 15.91 -4.99
N PHE A 154 -12.29 14.92 -4.55
CA PHE A 154 -13.70 14.79 -4.93
C PHE A 154 -14.49 16.07 -4.63
N LEU A 155 -14.42 16.57 -3.40
CA LEU A 155 -15.13 17.79 -3.00
C LEU A 155 -14.59 19.05 -3.70
N ARG A 156 -13.29 19.09 -4.04
CA ARG A 156 -12.70 20.24 -4.72
C ARG A 156 -13.17 20.35 -6.18
N GLN A 157 -13.31 19.22 -6.86
CA GLN A 157 -13.65 19.15 -8.29
C GLN A 157 -15.11 19.46 -8.59
N LEU A 158 -16.01 19.26 -7.63
CA LEU A 158 -17.43 19.60 -7.78
C LEU A 158 -17.65 21.08 -7.53
N ASP A 159 -18.50 21.73 -8.32
CA ASP A 159 -19.03 23.06 -8.06
C ASP A 159 -20.56 23.04 -7.97
N PRO A 160 -21.21 24.05 -7.36
CA PRO A 160 -22.68 24.13 -7.31
C PRO A 160 -23.36 24.06 -8.69
N ASN A 161 -22.63 24.32 -9.78
CA ASN A 161 -23.10 24.15 -11.15
C ASN A 161 -23.17 22.70 -11.64
N ASP A 162 -22.42 21.80 -11.02
CA ASP A 162 -22.39 20.39 -11.38
C ASP A 162 -23.53 19.59 -10.74
N MET A 163 -24.26 20.20 -9.79
CA MET A 163 -25.39 19.54 -9.14
C MET A 163 -26.57 19.38 -10.12
N PRO A 164 -27.06 18.16 -10.37
CA PRO A 164 -28.07 17.89 -11.39
C PRO A 164 -29.44 18.49 -11.05
N ILE A 165 -29.77 18.51 -9.76
CA ILE A 165 -31.03 19.03 -9.23
C ILE A 165 -30.68 20.10 -8.20
N GLY A 166 -31.22 21.31 -8.39
CA GLY A 166 -31.10 22.41 -7.41
C GLY A 166 -31.98 22.20 -6.18
N GLY A 167 -31.85 23.09 -5.19
CA GLY A 167 -32.53 23.01 -3.89
C GLY A 167 -31.62 22.50 -2.78
N THR A 168 -32.19 22.21 -1.60
CA THR A 168 -31.45 21.86 -0.39
C THR A 168 -32.10 20.67 0.34
N ALA A 169 -31.72 19.45 -0.06
CA ALA A 169 -32.32 18.21 0.43
C ALA A 169 -31.48 17.55 1.54
N ILE A 170 -31.39 18.21 2.70
CA ILE A 170 -30.55 17.75 3.82
C ILE A 170 -30.98 16.37 4.32
N ALA A 171 -32.29 16.06 4.37
CA ALA A 171 -32.76 14.74 4.79
C ALA A 171 -32.25 13.62 3.87
N ARG A 172 -32.24 13.85 2.55
CA ARG A 172 -31.67 12.90 1.57
C ARG A 172 -30.16 12.77 1.76
N ALA A 173 -29.45 13.87 1.98
CA ALA A 173 -28.00 13.87 2.20
C ALA A 173 -27.59 13.11 3.47
N LEU A 174 -28.31 13.31 4.58
CA LEU A 174 -28.08 12.57 5.84
C LEU A 174 -28.42 11.09 5.70
N THR A 175 -29.44 10.75 4.90
CA THR A 175 -29.79 9.35 4.61
C THR A 175 -28.66 8.67 3.84
N LEU A 176 -28.12 9.33 2.82
CA LEU A 176 -26.96 8.81 2.08
C LEU A 176 -25.73 8.68 2.98
N ALA A 177 -25.47 9.65 3.86
CA ALA A 177 -24.38 9.59 4.82
C ALA A 177 -24.50 8.35 5.73
N ARG A 178 -25.71 8.09 6.24
CA ARG A 178 -26.03 6.88 7.02
C ARG A 178 -25.74 5.61 6.21
N ASP A 179 -26.22 5.55 4.97
CA ASP A 179 -26.04 4.37 4.11
C ASP A 179 -24.56 4.09 3.83
N LEU A 180 -23.72 5.12 3.66
CA LEU A 180 -22.28 4.96 3.46
C LEU A 180 -21.58 4.36 4.70
N LEU A 181 -22.03 4.73 5.91
CA LEU A 181 -21.52 4.15 7.15
C LEU A 181 -21.98 2.71 7.34
N VAL A 182 -23.26 2.43 7.15
CA VAL A 182 -23.85 1.10 7.35
C VAL A 182 -23.32 0.07 6.35
N ARG A 183 -23.02 0.48 5.11
CA ARG A 183 -22.46 -0.40 4.08
C ARG A 183 -21.04 -0.90 4.39
N ASP A 184 -20.29 -0.21 5.25
CA ASP A 184 -18.94 -0.61 5.63
C ASP A 184 -18.96 -1.41 6.95
N PRO A 185 -18.64 -2.72 6.93
CA PRO A 185 -18.72 -3.55 8.13
C PRO A 185 -17.80 -3.11 9.27
N LYS A 186 -16.71 -2.40 8.97
CA LYS A 186 -15.77 -1.93 10.00
C LYS A 186 -16.32 -0.70 10.73
N SER A 187 -17.22 0.04 10.08
CA SER A 187 -17.78 1.27 10.64
C SER A 187 -18.55 1.03 11.94
N SER A 188 -19.12 -0.16 12.18
CA SER A 188 -19.82 -0.47 13.45
C SER A 188 -18.92 -0.57 14.66
N GLU A 189 -17.62 -0.80 14.46
CA GLU A 189 -16.62 -0.84 15.54
C GLU A 189 -15.91 0.50 15.72
N HIS A 190 -16.23 1.47 14.85
CA HIS A 190 -15.62 2.79 14.83
C HIS A 190 -16.55 3.84 15.43
N LYS A 191 -15.97 4.90 15.96
CA LYS A 191 -16.67 6.13 16.27
C LYS A 191 -17.10 6.80 14.97
N ARG A 192 -18.42 7.04 14.83
CA ARG A 192 -19.02 7.60 13.62
C ARG A 192 -19.38 9.06 13.84
N ILE A 193 -18.91 9.91 12.95
CA ILE A 193 -19.20 11.34 12.95
C ILE A 193 -19.72 11.75 11.58
N VAL A 194 -20.77 12.56 11.56
CA VAL A 194 -21.26 13.25 10.38
C VAL A 194 -21.03 14.75 10.59
N LEU A 195 -20.35 15.39 9.64
CA LEU A 195 -20.14 16.83 9.62
C LEU A 195 -20.99 17.43 8.50
N LEU A 196 -22.13 18.01 8.85
CA LEU A 196 -23.01 18.74 7.94
C LEU A 196 -22.56 20.19 7.81
N ILE A 197 -22.35 20.67 6.58
CA ILE A 197 -21.97 22.04 6.27
C ILE A 197 -22.97 22.59 5.26
N THR A 198 -23.74 23.60 5.66
CA THR A 198 -24.84 24.17 4.85
C THR A 198 -25.12 25.61 5.26
N ASP A 199 -25.80 26.38 4.42
CA ASP A 199 -26.32 27.71 4.77
C ASP A 199 -27.73 27.67 5.37
N GLY A 200 -28.39 26.50 5.37
CA GLY A 200 -29.66 26.26 6.07
C GLY A 200 -30.89 26.86 5.39
N GLU A 201 -30.83 27.10 4.08
CA GLU A 201 -31.94 27.68 3.32
C GLU A 201 -32.81 26.60 2.66
N ASP A 202 -34.13 26.78 2.71
CA ASP A 202 -35.15 25.95 2.04
C ASP A 202 -34.98 24.43 2.21
N LEU A 203 -34.98 23.98 3.46
CA LEU A 203 -34.85 22.56 3.82
C LEU A 203 -36.05 21.73 3.34
N GLU A 204 -35.79 20.70 2.53
CA GLU A 204 -36.79 19.69 2.17
C GLU A 204 -36.80 18.49 3.12
N GLY A 205 -38.00 18.04 3.50
CA GLY A 205 -38.22 16.83 4.31
C GLY A 205 -38.07 17.05 5.81
N ASP A 206 -37.83 15.96 6.54
CA ASP A 206 -37.59 15.96 8.00
C ASP A 206 -36.16 15.51 8.31
N PRO A 207 -35.17 16.41 8.23
CA PRO A 207 -33.77 16.06 8.49
C PRO A 207 -33.51 15.74 9.97
N ALA A 208 -34.34 16.23 10.89
CA ALA A 208 -34.21 15.95 12.32
C ALA A 208 -34.55 14.49 12.63
N ALA A 209 -35.57 13.92 11.98
CA ALA A 209 -35.88 12.50 12.10
C ALA A 209 -34.73 11.60 11.63
N VAL A 210 -34.07 11.96 10.52
CA VAL A 210 -32.90 11.21 10.00
C VAL A 210 -31.72 11.34 10.96
N ALA A 211 -31.47 12.54 11.51
CA ALA A 211 -30.44 12.75 12.52
C ALA A 211 -30.68 11.92 13.79
N GLN A 212 -31.94 11.78 14.22
CA GLN A 212 -32.29 10.93 15.35
C GLN A 212 -31.98 9.45 15.10
N GLN A 213 -32.20 8.96 13.87
CA GLN A 213 -31.81 7.60 13.47
C GLN A 213 -30.29 7.41 13.51
N LEU A 214 -29.53 8.38 12.98
CA LEU A 214 -28.07 8.40 13.06
C LEU A 214 -27.59 8.35 14.53
N GLY A 215 -28.21 9.14 15.41
CA GLY A 215 -27.91 9.16 16.84
C GLY A 215 -28.20 7.82 17.53
N ALA A 216 -29.30 7.16 17.19
CA ALA A 216 -29.65 5.82 17.70
C ALA A 216 -28.64 4.74 17.26
N GLU A 217 -27.97 4.95 16.12
CA GLU A 217 -26.92 4.08 15.57
C GLU A 217 -25.51 4.44 16.05
N GLY A 218 -25.40 5.30 17.08
CA GLY A 218 -24.13 5.72 17.66
C GLY A 218 -23.35 6.73 16.81
N THR A 219 -24.02 7.42 15.88
CA THR A 219 -23.39 8.46 15.05
C THR A 219 -23.66 9.85 15.61
N THR A 220 -22.61 10.62 15.83
CA THR A 220 -22.71 12.03 16.24
C THR A 220 -22.79 12.92 15.01
N VAL A 221 -23.76 13.84 14.96
CA VAL A 221 -23.93 14.80 13.86
C VAL A 221 -23.54 16.20 14.34
N HIS A 222 -22.48 16.76 13.77
CA HIS A 222 -22.14 18.17 13.92
C HIS A 222 -22.66 18.97 12.73
N VAL A 223 -23.20 20.15 13.01
CA VAL A 223 -23.75 21.05 11.99
C VAL A 223 -22.98 22.36 12.01
N VAL A 224 -22.43 22.72 10.86
CA VAL A 224 -21.74 23.97 10.60
C VAL A 224 -22.60 24.79 9.66
N GLN A 225 -23.15 25.87 10.19
CA GLN A 225 -23.92 26.83 9.43
C GLN A 225 -22.98 27.89 8.84
N ILE A 226 -23.05 28.10 7.52
CA ILE A 226 -22.26 29.13 6.82
C ILE A 226 -23.20 30.18 6.25
N GLY A 227 -22.96 31.44 6.63
CA GLY A 227 -23.67 32.59 6.07
C GLY A 227 -24.45 33.37 7.11
N GLY A 228 -24.87 34.59 6.76
CA GLY A 228 -25.54 35.49 7.67
C GLY A 228 -27.07 35.50 7.56
N ARG A 229 -27.70 36.16 8.53
CA ARG A 229 -29.11 36.59 8.43
C ARG A 229 -29.29 37.79 7.50
N THR A 230 -28.21 38.45 7.12
CA THR A 230 -28.24 39.56 6.15
C THR A 230 -28.44 39.00 4.75
N PRO A 231 -29.45 39.47 3.99
CA PRO A 231 -29.68 39.02 2.63
C PRO A 231 -28.49 39.36 1.72
N GLU A 232 -27.91 38.33 1.13
CA GLU A 232 -26.78 38.42 0.20
C GLU A 232 -27.22 37.99 -1.20
N ARG A 233 -26.79 38.70 -2.24
CA ARG A 233 -27.17 38.35 -3.62
C ARG A 233 -26.41 37.11 -4.08
N ILE A 234 -27.08 36.24 -4.81
CA ILE A 234 -26.46 35.02 -5.34
C ILE A 234 -25.80 35.33 -6.69
N PRO A 235 -24.47 35.23 -6.83
CA PRO A 235 -23.79 35.44 -8.10
C PRO A 235 -24.19 34.36 -9.12
N GLU A 236 -24.29 34.76 -10.39
CA GLU A 236 -24.36 33.81 -11.49
C GLU A 236 -22.94 33.52 -11.98
N VAL A 237 -22.55 32.26 -11.91
CA VAL A 237 -21.20 31.78 -12.22
C VAL A 237 -21.29 30.93 -13.49
N ALA A 238 -20.48 31.28 -14.50
CA ALA A 238 -20.35 30.50 -15.73
C ALA A 238 -19.55 29.21 -15.52
N GLU A 239 -19.54 28.31 -16.49
CA GLU A 239 -18.77 27.05 -16.43
C GLU A 239 -17.25 27.28 -16.27
N ASP A 240 -16.73 28.41 -16.76
CA ASP A 240 -15.32 28.79 -16.60
C ASP A 240 -14.99 29.41 -15.22
N GLY A 241 -15.97 29.44 -14.31
CA GLY A 241 -15.84 29.99 -12.96
C GLY A 241 -15.95 31.53 -12.88
N ARG A 242 -16.19 32.22 -14.00
CA ARG A 242 -16.36 33.68 -13.99
C ARG A 242 -17.75 34.08 -13.54
N ILE A 243 -17.83 35.18 -12.79
CA ILE A 243 -19.12 35.79 -12.48
C ILE A 243 -19.61 36.56 -13.70
N ILE A 244 -20.76 36.16 -14.23
CA ILE A 244 -21.42 36.78 -15.38
C ILE A 244 -22.57 37.70 -14.98
N GLY A 245 -22.98 37.69 -13.71
CA GLY A 245 -24.04 38.55 -13.21
C GLY A 245 -24.57 38.09 -11.86
N TRP A 246 -25.84 38.38 -11.62
CA TRP A 246 -26.58 37.96 -10.44
C TRP A 246 -27.71 37.03 -10.89
N ARG A 247 -27.93 35.93 -10.17
CA ARG A 247 -29.06 35.06 -10.49
C ARG A 247 -30.35 35.82 -10.22
N THR A 248 -31.30 35.74 -11.14
CA THR A 248 -32.60 36.39 -11.02
C THR A 248 -33.74 35.38 -10.91
N ASP A 249 -34.84 35.80 -10.31
CA ASP A 249 -36.10 35.06 -10.36
C ASP A 249 -36.77 35.17 -11.74
N ASN A 250 -37.92 34.50 -11.90
CA ASN A 250 -38.73 34.53 -13.13
C ASN A 250 -39.27 35.93 -13.49
N LYS A 251 -39.12 36.92 -12.59
CA LYS A 251 -39.55 38.31 -12.76
C LYS A 251 -38.36 39.26 -12.99
N GLY A 252 -37.13 38.73 -13.11
CA GLY A 252 -35.91 39.50 -13.33
C GLY A 252 -35.36 40.18 -12.06
N LYS A 253 -35.88 39.88 -10.86
CA LYS A 253 -35.37 40.41 -9.60
C LYS A 253 -34.19 39.55 -9.13
N PRO A 254 -33.07 40.13 -8.66
CA PRO A 254 -31.97 39.36 -8.09
C PRO A 254 -32.40 38.47 -6.92
N LEU A 255 -32.02 37.21 -6.96
CA LEU A 255 -32.19 36.26 -5.87
C LEU A 255 -31.22 36.59 -4.74
N THR A 256 -31.70 36.48 -3.51
CA THR A 256 -30.93 36.70 -2.30
C THR A 256 -31.06 35.50 -1.38
N THR A 257 -29.97 35.15 -0.70
CA THR A 257 -29.92 34.12 0.34
C THR A 257 -29.74 34.77 1.71
N SER A 258 -30.47 34.26 2.71
CA SER A 258 -30.29 34.65 4.11
C SER A 258 -30.73 33.52 5.04
N LEU A 259 -30.01 33.33 6.14
CA LEU A 259 -30.42 32.40 7.18
C LEU A 259 -31.73 32.88 7.83
N SER A 260 -32.80 32.09 7.68
CA SER A 260 -34.07 32.32 8.36
C SER A 260 -34.01 31.81 9.80
N VAL A 261 -34.84 32.38 10.68
CA VAL A 261 -34.91 31.93 12.09
C VAL A 261 -35.39 30.47 12.17
N ASP A 262 -36.29 30.06 11.28
CA ASP A 262 -36.80 28.69 11.25
C ASP A 262 -35.74 27.71 10.72
N GLY A 263 -34.97 28.08 9.70
CA GLY A 263 -33.85 27.30 9.19
C GLY A 263 -32.76 27.10 10.25
N GLU A 264 -32.42 28.15 11.00
CA GLU A 264 -31.47 28.05 12.12
C GLU A 264 -31.96 27.08 13.21
N ARG A 265 -33.24 27.15 13.59
CA ARG A 265 -33.83 26.22 14.55
C ARG A 265 -33.82 24.77 14.04
N GLN A 266 -34.05 24.56 12.74
CA GLN A 266 -33.97 23.22 12.13
C GLN A 266 -32.54 22.69 12.11
N LEU A 267 -31.54 23.51 11.76
CA LEU A 267 -30.14 23.10 11.83
C LEU A 267 -29.71 22.76 13.26
N GLN A 268 -30.19 23.54 14.24
CA GLN A 268 -29.94 23.26 15.65
C GLN A 268 -30.62 21.97 16.11
N SER A 269 -31.84 21.67 15.62
CA SER A 269 -32.53 20.43 15.97
C SER A 269 -31.81 19.19 15.41
N ILE A 270 -31.20 19.29 14.22
CA ILE A 270 -30.37 18.23 13.64
C ILE A 270 -29.17 17.91 14.54
N ALA A 271 -28.43 18.94 14.98
CA ALA A 271 -27.27 18.73 15.85
C ALA A 271 -27.68 18.12 17.20
N THR A 272 -28.71 18.68 17.83
CA THR A 272 -29.20 18.25 19.16
C THR A 272 -29.93 16.92 19.15
N ALA A 273 -30.35 16.41 18.00
CA ALA A 273 -30.93 15.07 17.86
C ALA A 273 -29.91 13.95 18.12
N THR A 274 -28.61 14.26 18.17
CA THR A 274 -27.54 13.28 18.41
C THR A 274 -26.74 13.57 19.68
N PRO A 275 -26.33 12.54 20.44
CA PRO A 275 -25.46 12.72 21.59
C PRO A 275 -24.11 13.33 21.17
N GLY A 276 -23.74 14.44 21.80
CA GLY A 276 -22.49 15.16 21.53
C GLY A 276 -22.48 15.98 20.23
N GLY A 277 -23.62 16.09 19.54
CA GLY A 277 -23.73 16.93 18.34
C GLY A 277 -23.61 18.41 18.70
N GLU A 278 -22.88 19.16 17.88
CA GLU A 278 -22.69 20.60 18.08
C GLU A 278 -23.25 21.36 16.88
N PHE A 279 -23.93 22.48 17.17
CA PHE A 279 -24.30 23.48 16.18
C PHE A 279 -23.30 24.64 16.24
N ILE A 280 -22.68 24.95 15.11
CA ILE A 280 -21.63 25.96 14.99
C ILE A 280 -22.04 26.94 13.90
N VAL A 281 -22.02 28.22 14.23
CA VAL A 281 -22.22 29.32 13.29
C VAL A 281 -20.85 29.81 12.83
N ALA A 282 -20.62 29.84 11.52
CA ALA A 282 -19.43 30.44 10.95
C ALA A 282 -19.46 31.95 11.19
N ASP A 283 -18.42 32.49 11.80
CA ASP A 283 -18.24 33.93 12.02
C ASP A 283 -17.23 34.51 11.01
N LYS A 284 -17.13 35.83 10.92
CA LYS A 284 -16.25 36.53 9.97
C LYS A 284 -14.80 36.07 10.09
N GLY A 285 -14.37 35.20 9.18
CA GLY A 285 -12.99 34.73 9.04
C GLY A 285 -12.72 33.28 9.47
N THR A 286 -13.66 32.62 10.16
CA THR A 286 -13.52 31.23 10.62
C THR A 286 -14.85 30.48 10.49
N THR A 287 -14.84 29.27 9.94
CA THR A 287 -16.06 28.45 9.82
C THR A 287 -16.39 27.70 11.10
N GLY A 288 -15.44 27.60 12.05
CA GLY A 288 -15.59 26.84 13.28
C GLY A 288 -15.40 25.33 13.09
N ILE A 289 -15.16 24.87 11.85
CA ILE A 289 -14.72 23.52 11.52
C ILE A 289 -13.41 23.20 12.24
N GLU A 290 -12.56 24.20 12.46
CA GLU A 290 -11.28 24.06 13.17
C GLU A 290 -11.47 23.62 14.63
N ARG A 291 -12.58 24.04 15.28
CA ARG A 291 -12.90 23.62 16.65
C ARG A 291 -13.24 22.12 16.70
N ILE A 292 -14.09 21.68 15.77
CA ILE A 292 -14.45 20.26 15.62
C ILE A 292 -13.19 19.45 15.30
N ALA A 293 -12.36 19.92 14.35
CA ALA A 293 -11.10 19.28 14.00
C ALA A 293 -10.19 19.08 15.23
N ALA A 294 -10.03 20.11 16.06
CA ALA A 294 -9.21 20.05 17.26
C ALA A 294 -9.76 19.06 18.30
N GLU A 295 -11.08 19.00 18.46
CA GLU A 295 -11.72 18.04 19.36
C GLU A 295 -11.57 16.59 18.87
N LEU A 296 -11.91 16.34 17.61
CA LEU A 296 -11.78 15.02 16.99
C LEU A 296 -10.33 14.53 17.05
N ARG A 297 -9.37 15.42 16.80
CA ARG A 297 -7.95 15.10 16.91
C ARG A 297 -7.54 14.72 18.34
N ARG A 298 -8.09 15.37 19.36
CA ARG A 298 -7.82 14.99 20.76
C ARG A 298 -8.38 13.60 21.07
N GLN A 299 -9.59 13.31 20.61
CA GLN A 299 -10.23 12.00 20.79
C GLN A 299 -9.45 10.89 20.07
N MET A 300 -9.07 11.11 18.80
CA MET A 300 -8.24 10.23 18.00
C MET A 300 -6.90 9.88 18.65
N LYS A 301 -6.21 10.87 19.24
CA LYS A 301 -4.96 10.64 19.96
C LYS A 301 -5.13 9.74 21.19
N SER A 302 -6.27 9.83 21.87
CA SER A 302 -6.59 8.97 23.01
C SER A 302 -6.75 7.51 22.58
N GLU A 303 -7.52 7.25 21.52
CA GLU A 303 -7.70 5.89 20.99
C GLU A 303 -6.39 5.29 20.44
N LEU A 304 -5.58 6.10 19.76
CA LEU A 304 -4.33 5.63 19.17
C LEU A 304 -3.33 5.14 20.22
N ALA A 305 -3.30 5.78 21.39
CA ALA A 305 -2.44 5.38 22.50
C ALA A 305 -2.80 3.98 23.04
N GLU A 306 -4.05 3.53 22.84
CA GLU A 306 -4.51 2.22 23.28
C GLU A 306 -4.21 1.10 22.25
N ARG A 307 -3.94 1.41 20.98
CA ARG A 307 -3.80 0.43 19.88
C ARG A 307 -2.44 0.46 19.18
N ILE A 308 -1.35 0.18 19.91
CA ILE A 308 -0.02 -0.01 19.33
C ILE A 308 0.13 -1.45 18.83
N GLU A 309 -0.19 -1.72 17.56
CA GLU A 309 0.13 -3.02 16.94
C GLU A 309 1.59 -3.06 16.48
N THR A 310 2.31 -4.10 16.90
CA THR A 310 3.71 -4.34 16.54
C THR A 310 3.80 -4.93 15.13
N VAL A 311 4.32 -4.15 14.17
CA VAL A 311 4.66 -4.66 12.84
C VAL A 311 6.07 -5.26 12.86
N TYR A 312 6.21 -6.47 12.31
CA TYR A 312 7.49 -7.17 12.22
C TYR A 312 8.20 -6.86 10.89
N ALA A 313 9.49 -6.53 10.93
CA ALA A 313 10.29 -6.29 9.73
C ALA A 313 10.82 -7.62 9.18
N ASP A 314 10.59 -7.85 7.88
CA ASP A 314 11.11 -9.00 7.15
C ASP A 314 12.63 -8.88 6.96
N VAL A 315 13.34 -9.98 7.23
CA VAL A 315 14.79 -10.07 7.13
C VAL A 315 15.27 -11.23 6.26
N TYR A 316 14.41 -11.70 5.36
CA TYR A 316 14.68 -12.83 4.46
C TYR A 316 15.85 -12.57 3.49
N PHE A 317 16.21 -11.30 3.26
CA PHE A 317 17.27 -10.93 2.34
C PHE A 317 18.67 -11.40 2.78
N TYR A 318 18.94 -11.51 4.08
CA TYR A 318 20.22 -12.06 4.56
C TYR A 318 20.38 -13.57 4.23
N PRO A 319 19.46 -14.48 4.63
CA PRO A 319 19.58 -15.88 4.28
C PRO A 319 19.49 -16.12 2.77
N LEU A 320 18.66 -15.35 2.04
CA LEU A 320 18.58 -15.44 0.59
C LEU A 320 19.89 -15.04 -0.09
N GLY A 321 20.48 -13.92 0.34
CA GLY A 321 21.77 -13.45 -0.18
C GLY A 321 22.88 -14.48 0.05
N LEU A 322 22.92 -15.10 1.23
CA LEU A 322 23.87 -16.16 1.54
C LEU A 322 23.63 -17.42 0.68
N ALA A 323 22.38 -17.82 0.45
CA ALA A 323 22.05 -18.94 -0.43
C ALA A 323 22.56 -18.71 -1.86
N ILE A 324 22.33 -17.52 -2.42
CA ILE A 324 22.79 -17.16 -3.76
C ILE A 324 24.33 -17.17 -3.81
N LEU A 325 25.00 -16.63 -2.80
CA LEU A 325 26.47 -16.63 -2.73
C LEU A 325 27.03 -18.06 -2.74
N LEU A 326 26.42 -18.97 -1.99
CA LEU A 326 26.82 -20.38 -1.95
C LEU A 326 26.60 -21.09 -3.29
N LEU A 327 25.51 -20.79 -4.00
CA LEU A 327 25.27 -21.32 -5.36
C LEU A 327 26.29 -20.79 -6.36
N LEU A 328 26.66 -19.51 -6.26
CA LEU A 328 27.72 -18.95 -7.08
C LEU A 328 29.07 -19.63 -6.78
N ALA A 329 29.40 -19.82 -5.50
CA ALA A 329 30.62 -20.52 -5.09
C ALA A 329 30.66 -21.97 -5.60
N GLU A 330 29.51 -22.67 -5.58
CA GLU A 330 29.37 -24.00 -6.17
C GLU A 330 29.63 -23.98 -7.69
N ALA A 331 29.03 -23.02 -8.40
CA ALA A 331 29.15 -22.89 -9.86
C ALA A 331 30.59 -22.58 -10.30
N PHE A 332 31.35 -21.81 -9.52
CA PHE A 332 32.76 -21.52 -9.79
C PHE A 332 33.71 -22.68 -9.45
N LEU A 333 33.27 -23.63 -8.63
CA LEU A 333 34.08 -24.80 -8.32
C LEU A 333 34.03 -25.75 -9.53
N ALA A 334 35.14 -25.96 -10.23
CA ALA A 334 35.17 -26.91 -11.36
C ALA A 334 35.21 -28.37 -10.86
N ASP A 335 34.46 -29.24 -11.51
CA ASP A 335 34.38 -30.69 -11.22
C ASP A 335 35.69 -31.45 -11.46
N ALA A 336 36.57 -30.91 -12.30
CA ALA A 336 37.87 -31.48 -12.61
C ALA A 336 38.89 -30.35 -12.89
N PRO A 337 40.18 -30.52 -12.55
CA PRO A 337 41.21 -29.58 -12.97
C PRO A 337 41.26 -29.49 -14.50
N ARG A 338 41.32 -28.26 -15.04
CA ARG A 338 41.42 -28.04 -16.49
C ARG A 338 42.67 -28.73 -17.03
N ARG A 339 42.49 -29.58 -18.06
CA ARG A 339 43.54 -30.38 -18.69
C ARG A 339 44.58 -29.44 -19.33
N PHE A 340 45.72 -29.22 -18.68
CA PHE A 340 46.86 -28.60 -19.35
C PHE A 340 47.49 -29.68 -20.25
N MET A 341 47.02 -29.75 -21.49
CA MET A 341 47.53 -30.71 -22.46
C MET A 341 48.96 -30.30 -22.83
N ARG A 342 49.96 -30.80 -22.10
CA ARG A 342 51.36 -30.71 -22.54
C ARG A 342 51.46 -31.50 -23.84
N ARG A 343 51.45 -30.81 -24.98
CA ARG A 343 51.82 -31.39 -26.27
C ARG A 343 53.22 -31.98 -26.09
N ARG A 344 53.35 -33.31 -26.07
CA ARG A 344 54.66 -33.94 -26.28
C ARG A 344 55.11 -33.54 -27.68
N ALA A 345 56.30 -32.95 -27.79
CA ALA A 345 56.93 -32.73 -29.08
C ALA A 345 57.09 -34.10 -29.78
N PRO A 346 56.83 -34.20 -31.09
CA PRO A 346 57.05 -35.45 -31.82
C PRO A 346 58.52 -35.85 -31.74
N ASP A 347 58.79 -37.13 -31.45
CA ASP A 347 60.14 -37.70 -31.42
C ASP A 347 60.82 -37.45 -32.77
N VAL A 348 61.93 -36.72 -32.74
CA VAL A 348 62.78 -36.50 -33.91
C VAL A 348 63.51 -37.81 -34.19
N LEU A 349 63.09 -38.54 -35.23
CA LEU A 349 63.82 -39.70 -35.74
C LEU A 349 65.26 -39.30 -36.11
N PRO A 350 66.29 -40.10 -35.76
CA PRO A 350 67.68 -39.73 -35.99
C PRO A 350 68.06 -39.74 -37.48
N PRO A 351 69.08 -38.95 -37.90
CA PRO A 351 69.41 -38.77 -39.31
C PRO A 351 70.09 -40.02 -39.89
N ARG A 352 69.66 -40.44 -41.09
CA ARG A 352 70.35 -41.43 -41.91
C ARG A 352 71.61 -40.82 -42.54
N ALA A 353 72.79 -41.19 -42.05
CA ALA A 353 74.09 -41.16 -42.74
C ALA A 353 75.04 -42.06 -41.93
N ALA A 354 75.91 -42.93 -42.46
CA ALA A 354 76.54 -42.97 -43.78
C ALA A 354 76.83 -44.42 -44.19
N LEU A 355 76.50 -44.74 -45.44
CA LEU A 355 77.16 -45.78 -46.23
C LEU A 355 78.54 -45.24 -46.63
N GLY A 356 79.62 -45.98 -46.37
CA GLY A 356 80.86 -45.83 -47.12
C GLY A 356 82.17 -45.91 -46.32
N GLN A 357 82.92 -46.96 -46.65
CA GLN A 357 84.39 -47.11 -46.57
C GLN A 357 85.00 -47.57 -45.25
N THR A 358 85.47 -48.82 -45.22
CA THR A 358 86.91 -49.12 -45.15
C THR A 358 87.20 -50.49 -45.77
N ARG A 359 88.36 -50.57 -46.41
CA ARG A 359 88.83 -51.55 -47.39
C ARG A 359 90.08 -52.23 -46.82
N ARG A 360 90.29 -53.53 -47.12
CA ARG A 360 91.52 -54.36 -46.92
C ARG A 360 91.85 -54.72 -45.46
N GLU A 361 92.36 -55.90 -45.10
CA GLU A 361 93.40 -56.73 -45.74
C GLU A 361 93.18 -58.25 -45.57
N VAL A 362 93.77 -59.01 -46.50
CA VAL A 362 93.99 -60.45 -46.50
C VAL A 362 95.43 -60.71 -46.05
N PRO A 363 95.72 -61.79 -45.30
CA PRO A 363 97.00 -62.47 -45.44
C PRO A 363 96.81 -63.89 -46.00
N ARG A 364 97.57 -64.19 -47.05
CA ARG A 364 97.80 -65.54 -47.61
C ARG A 364 98.97 -66.20 -46.89
N GLY A 365 98.82 -67.50 -46.62
CA GLY A 365 99.89 -68.51 -46.55
C GLY A 365 100.67 -68.57 -45.24
N SER A 366 101.19 -69.71 -44.78
CA SER A 366 101.28 -71.07 -45.32
C SER A 366 102.07 -71.90 -44.32
N VAL A 367 101.62 -73.12 -43.97
CA VAL A 367 102.37 -74.39 -43.99
C VAL A 367 101.37 -75.50 -44.24
#